data_AF-A0AAV2SP37-F1
#
_entry.id   AF-A0AAV2SP37-F1
#
_cell.length_a   1.000
_cell.length_b   1.000
_cell.length_c   1.000
_cell.angle_alpha   90.00
_cell.angle_beta   90.00
_cell.angle_gamma   90.00
#
_symmetry.space_group_name_H-M   'P 1'
#
loop_
_entity.id
_entity.type
_entity.pdbx_description
1 polymer ?
#
loop_
_entity_poly.entity_id
_entity_poly.type
_entity_poly.pdbx_seq_one_letter_code
_entity_poly.pdbx_strand_id
1 'polypeptide(L)'
;MVEWLEEYLGNSERESVFKGVTKAKADVSALTCEQMLRKDLKVASGTQVRVGVASVPMLVKDFLGRSDTNFVNLHEHCELYKYNILVIMGINIVDNNVERDMAIFSEDSSLLNEVSSYLISASDNTLKLSSFTCDIKDVKAFSQGNAAASRKVVLPFVKEWLTGP
;
A
#
# COMPACT_ATOMS: atom_id res chain seq x y z
N MET A 1 22.56 19.90 -1.86
CA MET A 1 21.32 20.22 -1.12
C MET A 1 21.41 19.74 0.33
N VAL A 2 21.67 18.44 0.57
CA VAL A 2 21.82 17.91 1.94
C VAL A 2 23.08 18.45 2.63
N GLU A 3 24.21 18.49 1.94
CA GLU A 3 25.48 19.01 2.49
C GLU A 3 25.38 20.48 2.94
N TRP A 4 24.62 21.30 2.18
CA TRP A 4 24.35 22.69 2.55
C TRP A 4 23.50 22.83 3.83
N LEU A 5 22.52 21.94 4.01
CA LEU A 5 21.71 21.91 5.24
C LEU A 5 22.54 21.44 6.44
N GLU A 6 23.46 20.50 6.23
CA GLU A 6 24.36 19.98 7.27
C GLU A 6 25.39 21.02 7.74
N GLU A 7 25.91 21.82 6.81
CA GLU A 7 26.79 22.95 7.11
C GLU A 7 26.04 24.05 7.89
N TYR A 8 24.77 24.29 7.55
CA TYR A 8 23.95 25.31 8.22
C TYR A 8 23.44 24.89 9.60
N LEU A 9 23.09 23.62 9.80
CA LEU A 9 22.46 23.11 11.03
C LEU A 9 23.44 22.44 12.01
N GLY A 10 24.67 22.14 11.59
CA GLY A 10 25.65 21.39 12.37
C GLY A 10 25.60 19.88 12.07
N ASN A 11 26.74 19.34 11.62
CA ASN A 11 26.85 18.02 10.99
C ASN A 11 26.86 16.82 11.97
N SER A 12 26.61 17.05 13.27
CA SER A 12 26.92 16.06 14.32
C SER A 12 25.87 14.95 14.49
N GLU A 13 24.69 15.07 13.87
CA GLU A 13 23.55 14.22 14.21
C GLU A 13 22.82 13.59 13.02
N ARG A 14 23.37 13.63 11.79
CA ARG A 14 22.68 13.14 10.58
C ARG A 14 22.04 11.77 10.77
N GLU A 15 22.81 10.82 11.28
CA GLU A 15 22.34 9.44 11.46
C GLU A 15 21.27 9.35 12.57
N SER A 16 21.44 10.10 13.66
CA SER A 16 20.48 10.17 14.76
C SER A 16 19.15 10.78 14.31
N VAL A 17 19.20 11.92 13.60
CA VAL A 17 18.03 12.59 13.02
C VAL A 17 17.33 11.68 12.01
N PHE A 18 18.09 11.05 11.11
CA PHE A 18 17.53 10.13 10.13
C PHE A 18 16.83 8.94 10.80
N LYS A 19 17.47 8.32 11.80
CA LYS A 19 16.88 7.23 12.58
C LYS A 19 15.63 7.69 13.33
N GLY A 20 15.67 8.87 13.96
CA GLY A 20 14.56 9.46 14.70
C GLY A 20 13.34 9.73 13.80
N VAL A 21 13.55 10.39 12.65
CA VAL A 21 12.48 10.69 11.69
C VAL A 21 11.93 9.41 11.06
N THR A 22 12.80 8.45 10.72
CA THR A 22 12.38 7.16 10.15
C THR A 22 11.53 6.37 11.15
N LYS A 23 11.94 6.32 12.42
CA LYS A 23 11.19 5.69 13.50
C LYS A 23 9.83 6.36 13.70
N ALA A 24 9.78 7.70 13.79
CA ALA A 24 8.53 8.44 13.95
C ALA A 24 7.59 8.27 12.75
N LYS A 25 8.13 8.15 11.53
CA LYS A 25 7.33 7.92 10.31
C LYS A 25 6.66 6.54 10.32
N ALA A 26 7.37 5.53 10.79
CA ALA A 26 6.90 4.14 10.90
C ALA A 26 5.99 3.92 12.12
N ASP A 27 6.12 4.75 13.17
CA ASP A 27 5.26 4.71 14.33
C ASP A 27 3.83 5.15 13.98
N VAL A 28 2.96 4.17 13.83
CA VAL A 28 1.53 4.35 13.60
C VAL A 28 0.69 3.78 14.75
N SER A 29 1.30 3.58 15.92
CA SER A 29 0.60 3.06 17.10
C SER A 29 -0.60 3.93 17.52
N ALA A 30 -0.51 5.24 17.30
CA ALA A 30 -1.59 6.20 17.58
C ALA A 30 -2.58 6.41 16.42
N LEU A 31 -2.38 5.76 15.26
CA LEU A 31 -3.29 5.87 14.13
C LEU A 31 -4.24 4.68 14.11
N THR A 32 -5.52 4.98 13.88
CA THR A 32 -6.51 3.98 13.48
C THR A 32 -6.20 3.48 12.07
N CYS A 33 -6.65 2.27 11.74
CA CYS A 33 -6.47 1.75 10.38
C CYS A 33 -7.12 2.64 9.29
N GLU A 34 -8.20 3.39 9.58
CA GLU A 34 -8.82 4.35 8.64
C GLU A 34 -7.86 5.49 8.32
N GLN A 35 -7.23 6.03 9.37
CA GLN A 35 -6.25 7.12 9.23
C GLN A 35 -5.02 6.64 8.46
N MET A 36 -4.59 5.39 8.66
CA MET A 36 -3.50 4.80 7.90
C MET A 36 -3.84 4.67 6.42
N LEU A 37 -5.04 4.18 6.08
CA LEU A 37 -5.49 4.06 4.68
C LEU A 37 -5.50 5.41 3.96
N ARG A 38 -5.86 6.49 4.67
CA ARG A 38 -5.93 7.85 4.11
C ARG A 38 -4.60 8.58 4.04
N LYS A 39 -3.70 8.33 4.99
CA LYS A 39 -2.43 9.07 5.16
C LYS A 39 -1.61 9.12 3.87
N ASP A 40 -1.52 7.99 3.16
CA ASP A 40 -0.82 7.91 1.89
C ASP A 40 -1.69 7.20 0.82
N LEU A 41 -2.77 7.87 0.43
CA LEU A 41 -3.73 7.40 -0.57
C LEU A 41 -3.55 8.11 -1.93
N LYS A 42 -3.65 7.33 -3.01
CA LYS A 42 -3.89 7.85 -4.36
C LYS A 42 -5.16 7.24 -4.92
N VAL A 43 -5.79 7.96 -5.84
CA VAL A 43 -7.00 7.50 -6.51
C VAL A 43 -6.75 7.48 -8.01
N ALA A 44 -7.12 6.38 -8.66
CA ALA A 44 -7.20 6.27 -10.11
C ALA A 44 -8.66 6.03 -10.49
N SER A 45 -9.14 6.72 -11.51
CA SER A 45 -10.53 6.64 -11.97
C SER A 45 -10.56 6.33 -13.47
N GLY A 46 -11.32 5.31 -13.86
CA GLY A 46 -11.78 5.08 -15.23
C GLY A 46 -13.21 5.58 -15.40
N THR A 47 -13.87 5.18 -16.49
CA THR A 47 -15.24 5.62 -16.82
C THR A 47 -16.28 5.15 -15.81
N GLN A 48 -16.12 3.92 -15.28
CA GLN A 48 -17.08 3.30 -14.35
C GLN A 48 -16.43 2.78 -13.05
N VAL A 49 -15.10 2.59 -13.06
CA VAL A 49 -14.36 1.98 -11.95
C VAL A 49 -13.44 3.01 -11.31
N ARG A 50 -13.46 3.08 -9.98
CA ARG A 50 -12.58 3.93 -9.17
C ARG A 50 -11.77 3.08 -8.20
N VAL A 51 -10.46 3.28 -8.21
CA VAL A 51 -9.50 2.49 -7.43
C VAL A 51 -8.77 3.39 -6.45
N GLY A 52 -8.91 3.09 -5.15
CA GLY A 52 -8.04 3.63 -4.10
C GLY A 52 -6.75 2.82 -4.03
N VAL A 53 -5.59 3.47 -3.96
CA VAL A 53 -4.28 2.84 -3.81
C VAL A 53 -3.58 3.43 -2.58
N ALA A 54 -3.76 2.76 -1.45
CA ALA A 54 -3.22 3.13 -0.15
C ALA A 54 -1.83 2.51 0.08
N SER A 55 -0.98 3.22 0.82
CA SER A 55 0.29 2.68 1.32
C SER A 55 0.33 2.78 2.84
N VAL A 56 0.51 1.64 3.51
CA VAL A 56 0.56 1.54 4.97
C VAL A 56 1.98 1.20 5.44
N PRO A 57 2.46 1.76 6.56
CA PRO A 57 3.85 1.59 7.01
C PRO A 57 4.05 0.33 7.86
N MET A 58 3.38 -0.75 7.47
CA MET A 58 3.55 -2.11 7.99
C MET A 58 3.14 -3.08 6.90
N LEU A 59 3.38 -4.37 7.09
CA LEU A 59 2.90 -5.37 6.15
C LEU A 59 1.38 -5.47 6.23
N VAL A 60 0.74 -5.71 5.09
CA VAL A 60 -0.69 -5.96 4.95
C VAL A 60 -1.14 -7.10 5.86
N LYS A 61 -0.35 -8.17 5.97
CA LYS A 61 -0.65 -9.27 6.91
C LYS A 61 -0.78 -8.80 8.36
N ASP A 62 0.04 -7.82 8.77
CA ASP A 62 -0.02 -7.23 10.10
C ASP A 62 -1.15 -6.20 10.20
N PHE A 63 -1.32 -5.37 9.19
CA PHE A 63 -2.37 -4.35 9.10
C PHE A 63 -3.77 -4.98 9.21
N LEU A 64 -4.02 -6.04 8.45
CA LEU A 64 -5.28 -6.80 8.43
C LEU A 64 -5.53 -7.58 9.73
N GLY A 65 -4.46 -7.92 10.46
CA GLY A 65 -4.53 -8.64 11.72
C GLY A 65 -4.76 -7.75 12.95
N ARG A 66 -4.81 -6.42 12.80
CA ARG A 66 -5.02 -5.53 13.95
C ARG A 66 -6.45 -5.66 14.50
N SER A 67 -6.61 -5.47 15.81
CA SER A 67 -7.94 -5.48 16.42
C SER A 67 -8.82 -4.33 15.94
N ASP A 68 -8.21 -3.18 15.57
CA ASP A 68 -8.90 -2.05 14.97
C ASP A 68 -9.22 -2.26 13.48
N THR A 69 -8.69 -3.28 12.81
CA THR A 69 -9.18 -3.69 11.48
C THR A 69 -10.53 -4.38 11.52
N ASN A 70 -10.94 -4.97 12.64
CA ASN A 70 -12.36 -5.34 12.83
C ASN A 70 -13.27 -4.09 12.83
N PHE A 71 -12.73 -2.93 13.21
CA PHE A 71 -13.44 -1.64 13.16
C PHE A 71 -13.25 -0.93 11.81
N VAL A 72 -12.14 -1.17 11.11
CA VAL A 72 -11.97 -0.74 9.72
C VAL A 72 -12.67 -1.71 8.80
N ASN A 73 -13.96 -1.46 8.68
CA ASN A 73 -14.76 -2.04 7.63
C ASN A 73 -14.26 -1.48 6.29
N LEU A 74 -13.49 -2.29 5.55
CA LEU A 74 -12.97 -1.94 4.22
C LEU A 74 -14.11 -1.57 3.27
N HIS A 75 -15.28 -2.20 3.44
CA HIS A 75 -16.50 -1.83 2.72
C HIS A 75 -16.96 -0.40 3.08
N GLU A 76 -17.09 -0.04 4.37
CA GLU A 76 -17.46 1.33 4.76
C GLU A 76 -16.47 2.37 4.24
N HIS A 77 -15.16 2.06 4.26
CA HIS A 77 -14.15 2.94 3.68
C HIS A 77 -14.38 3.14 2.17
N CYS A 78 -14.57 2.05 1.42
CA CYS A 78 -14.85 2.11 -0.01
C CYS A 78 -16.18 2.82 -0.31
N GLU A 79 -17.23 2.59 0.46
CA GLU A 79 -18.53 3.26 0.31
C GLU A 79 -18.45 4.76 0.57
N LEU A 80 -17.71 5.16 1.62
CA LEU A 80 -17.52 6.56 1.99
C LEU A 80 -16.82 7.34 0.87
N TYR A 81 -15.80 6.73 0.27
CA TYR A 81 -14.99 7.38 -0.78
C TYR A 81 -15.38 6.99 -2.21
N LYS A 82 -16.42 6.16 -2.38
CA LYS A 82 -16.93 5.67 -3.66
C LYS A 82 -15.86 4.97 -4.49
N TYR A 83 -15.11 4.06 -3.87
CA TYR A 83 -14.16 3.17 -4.54
C TYR A 83 -14.84 1.85 -4.86
N ASN A 84 -14.62 1.33 -6.06
CA ASN A 84 -14.97 -0.04 -6.42
C ASN A 84 -13.91 -1.01 -5.93
N ILE A 85 -12.64 -0.57 -5.92
CA ILE A 85 -11.49 -1.39 -5.55
C ILE A 85 -10.59 -0.59 -4.61
N LEU A 86 -10.06 -1.25 -3.59
CA LEU A 86 -9.01 -0.73 -2.73
C LEU A 86 -7.77 -1.62 -2.81
N VAL A 87 -6.69 -1.08 -3.34
CA VAL A 87 -5.34 -1.68 -3.30
C VAL A 87 -4.62 -1.12 -2.08
N ILE A 88 -4.22 -2.00 -1.17
CA ILE A 88 -3.46 -1.66 0.03
C ILE A 88 -2.06 -2.22 -0.14
N MET A 89 -1.05 -1.35 -0.09
CA MET A 89 0.36 -1.75 -0.18
C MET A 89 1.04 -1.61 1.17
N GLY A 90 1.60 -2.71 1.67
CA GLY A 90 2.38 -2.73 2.89
C GLY A 90 3.86 -2.52 2.63
N ILE A 91 4.56 -1.98 3.62
CA ILE A 91 6.01 -1.90 3.63
C ILE A 91 6.53 -2.09 5.05
N ASN A 92 7.53 -2.93 5.19
CA ASN A 92 8.33 -3.03 6.38
C ASN A 92 9.81 -2.83 6.03
N ILE A 93 10.52 -2.06 6.84
CA ILE A 93 11.94 -1.79 6.65
C ILE A 93 12.66 -2.12 7.96
N VAL A 94 13.46 -3.18 7.94
CA VAL A 94 14.25 -3.64 9.10
C VAL A 94 15.68 -3.86 8.63
N ASP A 95 16.66 -3.20 9.26
CA ASP A 95 18.09 -3.36 8.97
C ASP A 95 18.44 -3.26 7.47
N ASN A 96 17.89 -2.26 6.79
CA ASN A 96 18.00 -2.03 5.34
C ASN A 96 17.34 -3.08 4.43
N ASN A 97 16.71 -4.11 4.99
CA ASN A 97 15.87 -5.02 4.23
C ASN A 97 14.47 -4.42 4.08
N VAL A 98 13.97 -4.39 2.84
CA VAL A 98 12.63 -3.91 2.52
C VAL A 98 11.77 -5.10 2.18
N GLU A 99 10.71 -5.32 2.95
CA GLU A 99 9.66 -6.28 2.65
C GLU A 99 8.40 -5.53 2.21
N ARG A 100 7.68 -6.09 1.24
CA ARG A 100 6.41 -5.57 0.75
C ARG A 100 5.42 -6.70 0.53
N ASP A 101 4.16 -6.37 0.78
CA ASP A 101 3.00 -7.16 0.44
C ASP A 101 1.86 -6.24 -0.01
N MET A 102 0.81 -6.84 -0.52
CA MET A 102 -0.32 -6.17 -1.12
C MET A 102 -1.61 -6.90 -0.77
N ALA A 103 -2.67 -6.15 -0.48
CA ALA A 103 -4.03 -6.66 -0.53
C ALA A 103 -4.84 -5.88 -1.56
N ILE A 104 -5.81 -6.56 -2.15
CA ILE A 104 -6.80 -5.98 -3.03
C ILE A 104 -8.16 -6.36 -2.45
N PHE A 105 -8.99 -5.35 -2.20
CA PHE A 105 -10.36 -5.48 -1.73
C PHE A 105 -11.34 -5.00 -2.80
N SER A 106 -12.42 -5.74 -3.02
CA SER A 106 -13.57 -5.34 -3.84
C SER A 106 -14.75 -6.27 -3.56
N GLU A 107 -15.94 -5.70 -3.32
CA GLU A 107 -17.18 -6.45 -3.14
C GLU A 107 -17.67 -7.11 -4.44
N ASP A 108 -17.23 -6.59 -5.59
CA ASP A 108 -17.43 -7.24 -6.87
C ASP A 108 -16.31 -8.28 -7.08
N SER A 109 -16.68 -9.56 -6.97
CA SER A 109 -15.77 -10.68 -7.18
C SER A 109 -15.17 -10.74 -8.59
N SER A 110 -15.88 -10.26 -9.62
CA SER A 110 -15.37 -10.19 -10.98
C SER A 110 -14.26 -9.14 -11.07
N LEU A 111 -14.50 -7.93 -10.56
CA LEU A 111 -13.50 -6.86 -10.52
C LEU A 111 -12.28 -7.28 -9.68
N LEU A 112 -12.51 -7.91 -8.52
CA LEU A 112 -11.44 -8.41 -7.66
C LEU A 112 -10.54 -9.41 -8.41
N ASN A 113 -11.15 -10.36 -9.12
CA ASN A 113 -10.42 -11.36 -9.89
C ASN A 113 -9.67 -10.75 -11.07
N GLU A 114 -10.31 -9.83 -11.80
CA GLU A 114 -9.75 -9.18 -12.99
C GLU A 114 -8.51 -8.35 -12.64
N VAL A 115 -8.65 -7.40 -11.71
CA VAL A 115 -7.53 -6.51 -11.31
C VAL A 115 -6.39 -7.30 -10.68
N SER A 116 -6.70 -8.35 -9.90
CA SER A 116 -5.68 -9.21 -9.29
C SER A 116 -4.89 -9.95 -10.36
N SER A 117 -5.59 -10.55 -11.34
CA SER A 117 -4.95 -11.30 -12.41
C SER A 117 -4.08 -10.39 -13.28
N TYR A 118 -4.60 -9.19 -13.59
CA TYR A 118 -3.84 -8.18 -14.31
C TYR A 118 -2.56 -7.81 -13.54
N LEU A 119 -2.65 -7.44 -12.25
CA LEU A 119 -1.48 -7.03 -11.46
C LEU A 119 -0.46 -8.17 -11.25
N ILE A 120 -0.89 -9.43 -11.19
CA ILE A 120 0.02 -10.59 -11.16
C ILE A 120 0.81 -10.69 -12.47
N SER A 121 0.15 -10.47 -13.60
CA SER A 121 0.78 -10.60 -14.94
C SER A 121 1.45 -9.32 -15.46
N ALA A 122 1.23 -8.17 -14.81
CA ALA A 122 1.62 -6.85 -15.29
C ALA A 122 3.11 -6.77 -15.66
N SER A 123 3.38 -6.29 -16.88
CA SER A 123 4.71 -6.13 -17.48
C SER A 123 5.65 -7.31 -17.18
N ASP A 124 5.27 -8.51 -17.62
CA ASP A 124 6.08 -9.73 -17.44
C ASP A 124 6.42 -10.01 -15.97
N ASN A 125 5.39 -9.96 -15.12
CA ASN A 125 5.52 -10.24 -13.68
C ASN A 125 6.50 -9.29 -12.96
N THR A 126 6.51 -8.00 -13.34
CA THR A 126 7.39 -6.98 -12.73
C THR A 126 7.22 -6.88 -11.22
N LEU A 127 6.00 -7.06 -10.71
CA LEU A 127 5.70 -6.98 -9.28
C LEU A 127 6.10 -8.26 -8.52
N LYS A 128 6.25 -9.40 -9.20
CA LYS A 128 6.54 -10.72 -8.61
C LYS A 128 5.54 -11.07 -7.50
N LEU A 129 4.26 -10.95 -7.79
CA LEU A 129 3.19 -11.21 -6.83
C LEU A 129 3.00 -12.72 -6.63
N SER A 130 2.95 -13.15 -5.37
CA SER A 130 2.61 -14.53 -4.99
C SER A 130 1.54 -14.51 -3.93
N SER A 131 0.40 -15.15 -4.20
CA SER A 131 -0.77 -15.16 -3.32
C SER A 131 -0.49 -15.89 -2.02
N PHE A 132 -1.02 -15.38 -0.92
CA PHE A 132 -1.08 -16.09 0.36
C PHE A 132 -2.51 -16.07 0.92
N THR A 133 -2.79 -16.99 1.84
CA THR A 133 -4.13 -17.12 2.43
C THR A 133 -4.46 -15.92 3.30
N CYS A 134 -5.66 -15.37 3.12
CA CYS A 134 -6.23 -14.31 3.93
C CYS A 134 -7.68 -14.68 4.22
N ASP A 135 -8.07 -14.68 5.50
CA ASP A 135 -9.42 -15.08 5.92
C ASP A 135 -10.44 -13.92 5.87
N ILE A 136 -10.04 -12.77 5.33
CA ILE A 136 -10.91 -11.61 5.19
C ILE A 136 -11.71 -11.73 3.90
N LYS A 137 -13.03 -11.64 4.04
CA LYS A 137 -13.98 -11.67 2.93
C LYS A 137 -13.65 -10.59 1.89
N ASP A 138 -13.81 -10.92 0.61
CA ASP A 138 -13.67 -9.98 -0.51
C ASP A 138 -12.24 -9.37 -0.63
N VAL A 139 -11.24 -10.05 -0.06
CA VAL A 139 -9.82 -9.67 -0.12
C VAL A 139 -8.99 -10.75 -0.79
N LYS A 140 -8.05 -10.34 -1.66
CA LYS A 140 -6.92 -11.17 -2.08
C LYS A 140 -5.61 -10.56 -1.63
N ALA A 141 -4.72 -11.37 -1.08
CA ALA A 141 -3.46 -10.91 -0.52
C ALA A 141 -2.26 -11.57 -1.20
N PHE A 142 -1.18 -10.80 -1.36
CA PHE A 142 0.00 -11.15 -2.13
C PHE A 142 1.27 -10.70 -1.44
N SER A 143 2.25 -11.58 -1.36
CA SER A 143 3.64 -11.17 -1.16
C SER A 143 4.14 -10.50 -2.44
N GLN A 144 4.98 -9.46 -2.31
CA GLN A 144 5.50 -8.72 -3.44
C GLN A 144 7.01 -8.90 -3.54
N GLY A 145 7.44 -9.83 -4.40
CA GLY A 145 8.86 -10.20 -4.55
C GLY A 145 9.74 -9.06 -5.09
N ASN A 146 9.18 -8.07 -5.79
CA ASN A 146 9.90 -6.86 -6.15
C ASN A 146 9.70 -5.77 -5.08
N ALA A 147 10.56 -5.76 -4.06
CA ALA A 147 10.53 -4.77 -2.98
C ALA A 147 10.82 -3.32 -3.44
N ALA A 148 11.38 -3.11 -4.63
CA ALA A 148 11.60 -1.77 -5.18
C ALA A 148 10.32 -1.17 -5.80
N ALA A 149 9.35 -2.00 -6.19
CA ALA A 149 8.11 -1.58 -6.82
C ALA A 149 7.14 -0.93 -5.81
N SER A 150 7.38 0.34 -5.49
CA SER A 150 6.46 1.11 -4.64
C SER A 150 5.12 1.40 -5.35
N ARG A 151 4.20 2.09 -4.65
CA ARG A 151 2.98 2.64 -5.26
C ARG A 151 3.22 3.45 -6.54
N LYS A 152 4.38 4.11 -6.68
CA LYS A 152 4.71 4.85 -7.91
C LYS A 152 4.86 3.93 -9.14
N VAL A 153 5.17 2.65 -8.92
CA VAL A 153 5.25 1.60 -9.95
C VAL A 153 3.89 0.92 -10.13
N VAL A 154 3.17 0.65 -9.03
CA VAL A 154 1.85 -0.01 -9.08
C VAL A 154 0.75 0.89 -9.66
N LEU A 155 0.75 2.18 -9.32
CA LEU A 155 -0.29 3.11 -9.77
C LEU A 155 -0.39 3.25 -11.30
N PRO A 156 0.72 3.30 -12.07
CA PRO A 156 0.69 3.18 -13.52
C PRO A 156 -0.05 1.93 -14.02
N PHE A 157 0.23 0.74 -13.48
CA PHE A 157 -0.46 -0.49 -13.87
C PHE A 157 -1.96 -0.43 -13.56
N VAL A 158 -2.34 0.10 -12.39
CA VAL A 158 -3.76 0.30 -12.07
C VAL A 158 -4.44 1.23 -13.08
N LYS A 159 -3.75 2.29 -13.52
CA LYS A 159 -4.29 3.23 -14.52
C LYS A 159 -4.41 2.59 -15.90
N GLU A 160 -3.42 1.82 -16.31
CA GLU A 160 -3.43 1.08 -17.58
C GLU A 160 -4.59 0.08 -17.63
N TRP A 161 -4.78 -0.69 -16.56
CA TRP A 161 -5.94 -1.59 -16.43
C TRP A 161 -7.28 -0.84 -16.55
N LEU A 162 -7.41 0.32 -15.91
CA LEU A 162 -8.62 1.14 -15.97
C LEU A 162 -8.92 1.73 -17.36
N THR A 163 -7.91 1.95 -18.19
CA THR A 163 -8.09 2.48 -19.55
C THR A 163 -8.28 1.40 -20.61
N GLY A 164 -8.08 0.13 -20.22
CA GLY A 164 -7.88 -0.97 -21.15
C GLY A 164 -6.46 -0.95 -21.74
N PRO A 165 -5.82 -2.11 -21.93
CA PRO A 165 -4.61 -2.22 -22.75
C PRO A 165 -4.88 -1.94 -24.24
#